data_AF-A0A5C6D563-F1
#
_entry.id   AF-A0A5C6D563-F1
#
_cell.length_a   1.000
_cell.length_b   1.000
_cell.length_c   1.000
_cell.angle_alpha   90.00
_cell.angle_beta   90.00
_cell.angle_gamma   90.00
#
_symmetry.space_group_name_H-M   'P 1'
#
loop_
_entity.id
_entity.type
_entity.pdbx_description
1 polymer ?
#
loop_
_entity_poly.entity_id
_entity_poly.type
_entity_poly.pdbx_seq_one_letter_code
_entity_poly.pdbx_strand_id
1 'polypeptide(L)'
;MTRRLTPQDRVKELGDASVPFPYDIHMMISCNNAPSLENALHHSFVKQQVNKTNPRKEFFRTDVASIVEVVKEHHGDFEYVVDPEALQYRQSLTMSDEDLEFIEKVFDEIEEEEKEGFTADV
;
A
#
# COMPACT_ATOMS: atom_id res chain seq x y z
N MET A 1 -13.42 -1.44 -0.69
CA MET A 1 -14.46 -0.47 -0.21
C MET A 1 -14.48 -0.31 1.29
N THR A 2 -14.99 0.83 1.80
CA THR A 2 -15.23 1.01 3.24
C THR A 2 -16.50 1.82 3.51
N ARG A 3 -17.22 1.49 4.59
CA ARG A 3 -18.32 2.30 5.15
C ARG A 3 -17.91 3.00 6.46
N ARG A 4 -16.62 2.96 6.80
CA ARG A 4 -16.11 3.55 8.03
C ARG A 4 -16.16 5.07 7.96
N LEU A 5 -16.34 5.68 9.13
CA LEU A 5 -16.27 7.13 9.30
C LEU A 5 -14.88 7.68 8.94
N THR A 6 -13.83 6.88 9.19
CA THR A 6 -12.43 7.20 8.88
C THR A 6 -11.86 6.20 7.86
N PRO A 7 -12.01 6.47 6.54
CA PRO A 7 -11.48 5.60 5.50
C PRO A 7 -9.97 5.37 5.57
N GLN A 8 -9.21 6.36 6.04
CA GLN A 8 -7.74 6.29 6.15
C GLN A 8 -7.26 5.20 7.11
N ASP A 9 -7.96 4.97 8.22
CA ASP A 9 -7.57 3.95 9.18
C ASP A 9 -7.62 2.55 8.56
N ARG A 10 -8.58 2.33 7.66
CA ARG A 10 -8.67 1.07 6.92
C ARG A 10 -7.47 0.88 5.98
N VAL A 11 -7.00 1.95 5.33
CA VAL A 11 -5.82 1.89 4.46
C VAL A 11 -4.56 1.59 5.28
N LYS A 12 -4.42 2.23 6.46
CA LYS A 12 -3.31 1.98 7.39
C LYS A 12 -3.28 0.52 7.87
N GLU A 13 -4.42 -0.02 8.32
CA GLU A 13 -4.54 -1.44 8.73
C GLU A 13 -4.13 -2.42 7.62
N LEU A 14 -4.45 -2.10 6.37
CA LEU A 14 -4.09 -2.94 5.22
C LEU A 14 -2.59 -2.89 4.92
N GLY A 15 -1.93 -1.76 5.22
CA GLY A 15 -0.50 -1.56 5.00
C GLY A 15 0.37 -2.21 6.09
N ASP A 16 -0.06 -2.10 7.34
CA ASP A 16 0.76 -2.42 8.52
C ASP A 16 1.23 -3.89 8.60
N ALA A 17 0.43 -4.83 8.11
CA ALA A 17 0.69 -6.25 8.34
C ALA A 17 1.44 -6.98 7.20
N SER A 18 1.69 -6.34 6.04
CA SER A 18 2.02 -7.13 4.83
C SER A 18 2.83 -6.43 3.73
N VAL A 19 3.22 -5.16 3.90
CA VAL A 19 3.99 -4.43 2.89
C VAL A 19 5.18 -3.68 3.52
N PRO A 20 6.29 -3.49 2.77
CA PRO A 20 7.50 -2.84 3.29
C PRO A 20 7.32 -1.34 3.56
N PHE A 21 6.32 -0.70 2.94
CA PHE A 21 5.99 0.71 3.11
C PHE A 21 4.47 0.88 3.22
N PRO A 22 3.97 1.89 3.94
CA PRO A 22 2.54 2.19 3.98
C PRO A 22 2.02 2.54 2.59
N TYR A 23 0.73 2.27 2.36
CA TYR A 23 0.10 2.64 1.09
C TYR A 23 -0.05 4.16 0.97
N ASP A 24 0.43 4.71 -0.14
CA ASP A 24 0.07 6.04 -0.58
C ASP A 24 -1.36 6.07 -1.13
N ILE A 25 -2.09 7.15 -0.86
CA ILE A 25 -3.46 7.34 -1.31
C ILE A 25 -3.47 8.32 -2.48
N HIS A 26 -3.74 7.80 -3.67
CA HIS A 26 -3.89 8.62 -4.87
C HIS A 26 -5.25 9.29 -4.98
N MET A 27 -6.32 8.66 -4.47
CA MET A 27 -7.68 9.17 -4.64
C MET A 27 -8.63 8.61 -3.57
N MET A 28 -9.63 9.41 -3.19
CA MET A 28 -10.76 8.97 -2.38
C MET A 28 -12.05 9.30 -3.10
N ILE A 29 -12.75 8.26 -3.56
CA ILE A 29 -13.94 8.42 -4.40
C ILE A 29 -15.18 8.16 -3.56
N SER A 30 -16.00 9.20 -3.36
CA SER A 30 -17.32 9.06 -2.74
C SER A 30 -18.33 8.60 -3.78
N CYS A 31 -18.76 7.34 -3.69
CA CYS A 31 -19.63 6.74 -4.69
C CYS A 31 -20.92 6.18 -4.07
N ASN A 32 -22.06 6.51 -4.67
CA ASN A 32 -23.38 5.99 -4.27
C ASN A 32 -23.50 4.48 -4.51
N ASN A 33 -22.86 3.97 -5.56
CA ASN A 33 -22.80 2.54 -5.87
C ASN A 33 -21.35 2.10 -6.05
N ALA A 34 -20.63 2.08 -4.93
CA ALA A 34 -19.25 1.60 -4.92
C ALA A 34 -19.13 0.19 -5.55
N PRO A 35 -19.97 -0.82 -5.22
CA PRO A 35 -19.88 -2.17 -5.81
C PRO A 35 -19.80 -2.18 -7.34
N SER A 36 -20.59 -1.32 -7.99
CA SER A 36 -20.57 -1.19 -9.45
C SER A 36 -19.25 -0.65 -9.97
N LEU A 37 -18.68 0.37 -9.32
CA LEU A 37 -17.41 0.98 -9.72
C LEU A 37 -16.22 0.03 -9.53
N GLU A 38 -16.16 -0.71 -8.43
CA GLU A 38 -15.11 -1.72 -8.21
C GLU A 38 -15.19 -2.85 -9.21
N ASN A 39 -16.40 -3.34 -9.53
CA ASN A 39 -16.56 -4.34 -10.58
C ASN A 39 -16.06 -3.83 -11.94
N ALA A 40 -16.34 -2.57 -12.29
CA ALA A 40 -15.86 -1.97 -13.53
C ALA A 40 -14.31 -1.89 -13.55
N LEU A 41 -13.70 -1.49 -12.44
CA LEU A 41 -12.24 -1.48 -12.30
C LEU A 41 -11.64 -2.89 -12.40
N HIS A 42 -12.21 -3.87 -11.68
CA HIS A 42 -11.74 -5.25 -11.71
C HIS A 42 -11.83 -5.85 -13.11
N HIS A 43 -12.91 -5.62 -13.84
CA HIS A 43 -13.05 -6.09 -15.22
C HIS A 43 -12.06 -5.40 -16.17
N SER A 44 -11.85 -4.09 -16.01
CA SER A 44 -10.92 -3.33 -16.84
C SER A 44 -9.47 -3.77 -16.63
N PHE A 45 -9.11 -4.13 -15.39
CA PHE A 45 -7.74 -4.48 -15.01
C PHE A 45 -7.49 -5.98 -14.80
N VAL A 46 -8.43 -6.86 -15.15
CA VAL A 46 -8.31 -8.31 -14.89
C VAL A 46 -7.04 -8.93 -15.49
N LYS A 47 -6.59 -8.43 -16.65
CA LYS A 47 -5.37 -8.93 -17.32
C LYS A 47 -4.09 -8.49 -16.61
N GLN A 48 -4.16 -7.39 -15.86
CA GLN A 48 -3.09 -6.78 -15.09
C GLN A 48 -3.00 -7.35 -13.66
N GLN A 49 -3.89 -8.28 -13.28
CA GLN A 49 -3.87 -8.90 -11.96
C GLN A 49 -2.53 -9.62 -11.71
N VAL A 50 -1.92 -9.32 -10.57
CA VAL A 50 -0.63 -9.88 -10.13
C VAL A 50 -0.79 -11.35 -9.78
N ASN A 51 -1.82 -11.69 -9.00
CA ASN A 51 -2.10 -13.06 -8.61
C ASN A 51 -3.20 -13.66 -9.48
N LYS A 52 -2.81 -14.49 -10.45
CA LYS A 52 -3.73 -15.15 -11.38
C LYS A 52 -4.37 -16.43 -10.83
N THR A 53 -3.88 -16.93 -9.69
CA THR A 53 -4.33 -18.21 -9.11
C THR A 53 -5.37 -17.99 -8.01
N ASN A 54 -5.21 -16.93 -7.21
CA ASN A 54 -6.15 -16.55 -6.16
C ASN A 54 -6.73 -15.16 -6.47
N PRO A 55 -7.92 -15.08 -7.10
CA PRO A 55 -8.51 -13.82 -7.51
C PRO A 55 -8.96 -12.94 -6.33
N ARG A 56 -9.03 -13.50 -5.10
CA ARG A 56 -9.29 -12.71 -3.88
C ARG A 56 -8.11 -11.84 -3.46
N LYS A 57 -6.92 -12.04 -4.05
CA LYS A 57 -5.77 -11.15 -3.87
C LYS A 57 -5.77 -10.09 -4.96
N GLU A 58 -6.44 -8.99 -4.67
CA GLU A 58 -6.77 -7.90 -5.60
C GLU A 58 -5.61 -6.90 -5.79
N PHE A 59 -4.47 -7.40 -6.28
CA PHE A 59 -3.32 -6.58 -6.67
C PHE A 59 -3.22 -6.52 -8.19
N PHE A 60 -3.01 -5.32 -8.75
CA PHE A 60 -2.98 -5.07 -10.19
C PHE A 60 -1.75 -4.24 -10.57
N ARG A 61 -1.12 -4.55 -11.71
CA ARG A 61 -0.04 -3.75 -12.31
C ARG A 61 -0.60 -2.76 -13.31
N THR A 62 -0.87 -1.54 -12.86
CA THR A 62 -1.42 -0.46 -13.71
C THR A 62 -0.86 0.89 -13.28
N ASP A 63 -0.98 1.88 -14.15
CA ASP A 63 -0.65 3.27 -13.84
C ASP A 63 -1.89 4.05 -13.36
N VAL A 64 -1.65 5.18 -12.69
CA VAL A 64 -2.71 6.04 -12.13
C VAL A 64 -3.56 6.66 -13.24
N ALA A 65 -2.99 6.99 -14.40
CA ALA A 65 -3.74 7.63 -15.48
C ALA A 65 -4.80 6.67 -16.06
N SER A 66 -4.45 5.40 -16.25
CA SER A 66 -5.39 4.34 -16.64
C SER A 66 -6.53 4.18 -15.64
N ILE A 67 -6.23 4.23 -14.33
CA ILE A 67 -7.28 4.18 -13.29
C ILE A 67 -8.20 5.41 -13.43
N VAL A 68 -7.63 6.60 -13.61
CA VAL A 68 -8.39 7.84 -13.72
C VAL A 68 -9.34 7.83 -14.91
N GLU A 69 -8.90 7.32 -16.06
CA GLU A 69 -9.73 7.20 -17.25
C GLU A 69 -10.98 6.33 -16.98
N VAL A 70 -10.78 5.12 -16.42
CA VAL A 70 -11.88 4.20 -16.11
C VAL A 70 -12.82 4.78 -15.05
N VAL A 71 -12.28 5.41 -14.00
CA VAL A 71 -13.13 6.04 -12.98
C VAL A 71 -13.93 7.19 -13.59
N LYS A 72 -13.33 8.03 -14.45
CA LYS A 72 -14.05 9.12 -15.11
C LYS A 72 -15.19 8.62 -16.00
N GLU A 73 -14.98 7.53 -16.72
CA GLU A 73 -16.01 6.91 -17.57
C GLU A 73 -17.23 6.43 -16.76
N HIS A 74 -17.00 5.84 -15.58
CA HIS A 74 -18.05 5.19 -14.79
C HIS A 74 -18.63 6.04 -13.67
N HIS A 75 -17.89 7.02 -13.16
CA HIS A 75 -18.25 7.82 -11.98
C HIS A 75 -18.33 9.33 -12.27
N GLY A 76 -17.63 9.82 -13.30
CA GLY A 76 -17.49 11.25 -13.59
C GLY A 76 -16.25 11.85 -12.94
N ASP A 77 -16.22 13.18 -12.79
CA ASP A 77 -15.07 13.90 -12.26
C ASP A 77 -14.86 13.66 -10.75
N PHE A 78 -13.59 13.58 -10.34
CA PHE A 78 -13.16 13.37 -8.96
C PHE A 78 -11.75 13.91 -8.74
N GLU A 79 -11.35 14.07 -7.48
CA GLU A 79 -10.02 14.56 -7.10
C GLU A 79 -9.03 13.41 -6.95
N TYR A 80 -7.82 13.60 -7.48
CA TYR A 80 -6.73 12.63 -7.40
C TYR A 80 -5.37 13.32 -7.39
N VAL A 81 -4.39 12.62 -6.85
CA VAL A 81 -2.97 12.98 -6.78
C VAL A 81 -2.20 11.99 -7.63
N VAL A 82 -1.51 12.50 -8.67
CA VAL A 82 -0.71 11.66 -9.57
C VAL A 82 0.54 11.13 -8.87
N ASP A 83 1.25 12.03 -8.18
CA ASP A 83 2.50 11.72 -7.50
C ASP A 83 2.36 11.96 -5.98
N PRO A 84 2.09 10.92 -5.19
CA PRO A 84 2.02 11.02 -3.75
C PRO A 84 3.43 11.18 -3.17
N GLU A 85 3.50 11.64 -1.93
CA GLU A 85 4.77 11.95 -1.28
C GLU A 85 5.69 10.72 -1.17
N ALA A 86 5.14 9.53 -0.89
CA ALA A 86 5.87 8.26 -0.84
C ALA A 86 7.17 8.35 -0.01
N LEU A 87 7.12 9.05 1.13
CA LEU A 87 8.30 9.52 1.85
C LEU A 87 9.25 8.38 2.25
N GLN A 88 8.74 7.31 2.87
CA GLN A 88 9.55 6.16 3.29
C GLN A 88 10.19 5.44 2.10
N TYR A 89 9.45 5.28 0.99
CA TYR A 89 9.97 4.67 -0.22
C TYR A 89 11.10 5.51 -0.83
N ARG A 90 10.88 6.82 -0.99
CA ARG A 90 11.89 7.74 -1.54
C ARG A 90 13.14 7.83 -0.66
N GLN A 91 12.96 7.81 0.66
CA GLN A 91 14.07 7.73 1.61
C GLN A 91 14.87 6.44 1.41
N SER A 92 14.21 5.29 1.25
CA SER A 92 14.88 4.01 1.01
C SER A 92 15.74 4.00 -0.27
N LEU A 93 15.38 4.78 -1.30
CA LEU A 93 16.16 4.91 -2.53
C LEU A 93 17.40 5.81 -2.38
N THR A 94 17.43 6.66 -1.36
CA THR A 94 18.46 7.68 -1.16
C THR A 94 19.36 7.34 0.03
N MET A 95 19.29 6.11 0.54
CA MET A 95 20.11 5.67 1.68
C MET A 95 21.60 5.84 1.38
N SER A 96 22.27 6.53 2.29
CA SER A 96 23.71 6.72 2.29
C SER A 96 24.43 5.53 2.94
N ASP A 97 25.76 5.46 2.78
CA ASP A 97 26.58 4.46 3.47
C ASP A 97 26.46 4.58 5.00
N GLU A 98 26.25 5.78 5.54
CA GLU A 98 26.01 6.02 6.97
C GLU A 98 24.68 5.43 7.44
N ASP A 99 23.64 5.47 6.60
CA ASP A 99 22.34 4.85 6.91
C ASP A 99 22.44 3.31 6.94
N LEU A 100 23.30 2.73 6.08
CA LEU A 100 23.58 1.30 6.09
C LEU A 100 24.30 0.87 7.37
N GLU A 101 25.34 1.61 7.79
CA GLU A 101 26.06 1.34 9.05
C GLU A 101 25.14 1.48 10.27
N PHE A 102 24.22 2.44 10.27
CA PHE A 102 23.23 2.59 11.33
C PHE A 102 22.28 1.39 11.40
N ILE A 103 21.76 0.95 10.25
CA ILE A 103 20.86 -0.21 10.19
C ILE A 103 21.57 -1.49 10.64
N GLU A 104 22.82 -1.71 10.21
CA GLU A 104 23.62 -2.88 10.63
C GLU A 104 23.79 -2.91 12.16
N LYS A 105 24.10 -1.77 12.79
CA LYS A 105 24.17 -1.67 14.26
C LYS A 105 22.84 -1.97 14.95
N VAL A 106 21.72 -1.47 14.41
CA VAL A 106 20.40 -1.76 14.98
C VAL A 106 20.08 -3.26 14.89
N PHE A 107 20.43 -3.93 13.79
CA PHE A 107 20.25 -5.38 13.68
C PHE A 107 21.11 -6.16 14.68
N ASP A 108 22.37 -5.76 14.87
CA ASP A 108 23.26 -6.37 15.85
C ASP A 108 22.72 -6.20 17.28
N GLU A 109 22.24 -4.99 17.64
CA GLU A 109 21.63 -4.71 18.94
C GLU A 109 20.37 -5.55 19.18
N ILE A 110 19.48 -5.69 18.18
CA ILE A 110 18.28 -6.54 18.29
C ILE A 110 18.67 -8.01 18.47
N GLU A 111 19.66 -8.51 17.74
CA GLU A 111 20.16 -9.87 17.92
C GLU A 111 20.77 -10.12 19.30
N GLU A 112 21.45 -9.13 19.87
CA GLU A 112 21.99 -9.22 21.24
C GLU A 112 20.87 -9.21 22.28
N GLU A 113 19.86 -8.34 22.15
CA GLU A 113 18.69 -8.32 23.04
C GLU A 113 17.90 -9.65 22.99
N GLU A 114 17.70 -10.24 21.80
CA GLU A 114 17.05 -11.54 21.66
C GLU A 114 17.86 -12.68 22.30
N LYS A 115 19.20 -12.62 22.24
CA LYS A 115 20.09 -13.59 22.90
C LYS A 115 20.08 -13.44 24.43
N GLU A 116 20.04 -12.21 24.95
CA GLU A 116 19.94 -11.97 26.40
C GLU A 116 18.56 -12.34 26.95
N GLY A 117 17.48 -12.03 26.24
CA GLY A 117 16.11 -12.39 26.60
C GLY A 117 15.88 -13.90 26.74
N PHE A 118 16.62 -14.73 25.99
CA PHE A 118 16.56 -16.20 26.08
C PHE A 118 17.21 -16.78 27.35
N THR A 119 18.04 -15.99 28.06
CA THR A 119 18.74 -16.45 29.27
C THR A 119 17.99 -16.16 30.58
N ALA A 120 16.89 -15.39 30.54
CA ALA A 120 16.16 -14.96 31.73
C ALA A 120 15.02 -15.90 32.17
N ASP A 121 14.66 -16.93 31.38
CA ASP A 121 13.53 -17.84 31.60
C ASP A 121 13.94 -19.31 31.96
N VAL A 122 15.14 -19.54 32.53
CA VAL A 122 15.58 -20.87 33.02
C VAL A 122 15.91 -20.88 34.52
#